data_AF-A0AAU1IAN4-F1
#
_entry.id   AF-A0AAU1IAN4-F1
#
_cell.length_a   1.000
_cell.length_b   1.000
_cell.length_c   1.000
_cell.angle_alpha   90.00
_cell.angle_beta   90.00
_cell.angle_gamma   90.00
#
_symmetry.space_group_name_H-M   'P 1'
#
loop_
_entity.id
_entity.type
_entity.pdbx_description
1 polymer ?
#
loop_
_entity_poly.entity_id
_entity_poly.type
_entity_poly.pdbx_seq_one_letter_code
_entity_poly.pdbx_strand_id
1 'polypeptide(L)'
;MPPPSRYRPIMQSMTEQLKPEAAYFGPSEGGRSCTFVFDMQDSSMLPTIAEPLFEGLGAKIEIQPVMNSEDLQKGLAALQD
;
A
#
# COMPACT_ATOMS: atom_id res chain seq x y z
N MET A 1 -19.22 -7.81 -4.24
CA MET A 1 -18.32 -8.09 -3.10
C MET A 1 -17.68 -9.46 -3.31
N PRO A 2 -16.34 -9.58 -3.28
CA PRO A 2 -15.66 -10.86 -3.48
C PRO A 2 -15.99 -11.85 -2.35
N PRO A 3 -15.95 -13.17 -2.61
CA PRO A 3 -16.24 -14.18 -1.59
C PRO A 3 -15.23 -14.10 -0.42
N PRO A 4 -15.67 -14.36 0.83
CA PRO A 4 -14.80 -14.34 2.02
C PRO A 4 -13.52 -15.19 1.91
N SER A 5 -13.53 -16.25 1.10
CA SER A 5 -12.37 -17.12 0.87
C SER A 5 -11.21 -16.43 0.14
N ARG A 6 -11.46 -15.33 -0.59
CA ARG A 6 -10.43 -14.61 -1.36
C ARG A 6 -9.57 -13.65 -0.52
N TYR A 7 -10.07 -13.15 0.60
CA TYR A 7 -9.36 -12.13 1.38
C TYR A 7 -8.06 -12.65 1.98
N ARG A 8 -8.10 -13.81 2.65
CA ARG A 8 -6.92 -14.38 3.33
C ARG A 8 -5.70 -14.59 2.41
N PRO A 9 -5.80 -15.32 1.28
CA PRO A 9 -4.63 -15.56 0.44
C PRO A 9 -4.06 -14.27 -0.17
N ILE A 10 -4.92 -13.31 -0.53
CA ILE A 10 -4.47 -12.02 -1.08
C ILE A 10 -3.74 -11.22 0.00
N MET A 11 -4.27 -11.12 1.22
CA MET A 11 -3.59 -10.40 2.30
C MET A 11 -2.26 -11.06 2.71
N GLN A 12 -2.18 -12.39 2.67
CA GLN A 12 -0.93 -13.12 2.90
C GLN A 12 0.11 -12.79 1.82
N SER A 13 -0.28 -12.89 0.54
CA SER A 13 0.59 -12.54 -0.58
C SER A 13 1.06 -11.08 -0.52
N MET A 14 0.19 -10.13 -0.18
CA MET A 14 0.58 -8.73 0.00
C MET A 14 1.58 -8.54 1.14
N THR A 15 1.37 -9.22 2.28
CA THR A 15 2.29 -9.12 3.42
C THR A 15 3.67 -9.71 3.08
N GLU A 16 3.71 -10.83 2.37
CA GLU A 16 4.94 -11.49 1.94
C GLU A 16 5.72 -10.68 0.91
N GLN A 17 5.00 -10.10 -0.06
CA GLN A 17 5.60 -9.32 -1.15
C GLN A 17 6.08 -7.95 -0.66
N LEU A 18 5.25 -7.22 0.08
CA LEU A 18 5.52 -5.84 0.47
C LEU A 18 6.42 -5.73 1.69
N LYS A 19 6.43 -6.75 2.57
CA LYS A 19 7.12 -6.73 3.86
C LYS A 19 6.94 -5.38 4.57
N PRO A 20 5.69 -4.98 4.84
CA PRO A 20 5.38 -3.64 5.29
C PRO A 20 6.01 -3.34 6.64
N GLU A 21 6.44 -2.10 6.83
CA GLU A 21 6.83 -1.55 8.13
C GLU A 21 5.64 -1.53 9.08
N ALA A 22 4.45 -1.24 8.53
CA ALA A 22 3.20 -1.25 9.26
C ALA A 22 2.02 -1.66 8.37
N ALA A 23 1.09 -2.42 8.95
CA ALA A 23 -0.16 -2.80 8.31
C ALA A 23 -1.32 -2.57 9.28
N TYR A 24 -2.28 -1.74 8.86
CA TYR A 24 -3.47 -1.41 9.64
C TYR A 24 -4.71 -1.93 8.93
N PHE A 25 -5.67 -2.45 9.68
CA PHE A 25 -6.92 -3.00 9.16
C PHE A 25 -8.08 -2.39 9.92
N GLY A 26 -9.07 -1.87 9.20
CA GLY A 26 -10.19 -1.17 9.81
C GLY A 26 -11.28 -0.81 8.81
N PRO A 27 -12.39 -0.25 9.29
CA PRO A 27 -13.41 0.30 8.41
C PRO A 27 -12.96 1.65 7.82
N SER A 28 -13.19 1.85 6.53
CA SER A 28 -13.12 3.17 5.89
C SER A 28 -14.13 3.24 4.73
N GLU A 29 -14.69 4.40 4.47
CA GLU A 29 -15.70 4.64 3.41
C GLU A 29 -16.86 3.61 3.40
N GLY A 30 -17.27 3.10 4.56
CA GLY A 30 -18.34 2.10 4.67
C GLY A 30 -17.94 0.69 4.21
N GLY A 31 -16.65 0.44 3.97
CA GLY A 31 -16.08 -0.85 3.57
C GLY A 31 -15.02 -1.39 4.55
N ARG A 32 -14.50 -2.57 4.22
CA ARG A 32 -13.27 -3.10 4.83
C ARG A 32 -12.09 -2.47 4.13
N SER A 33 -11.12 -1.97 4.88
CA SER A 33 -9.96 -1.29 4.34
C SER A 33 -8.69 -1.75 5.04
N CYS A 34 -7.58 -1.59 4.34
CA CYS A 34 -6.24 -1.80 4.87
C CYS A 34 -5.32 -0.68 4.40
N THR A 35 -4.36 -0.32 5.25
CA THR A 35 -3.28 0.61 4.90
C THR A 35 -1.97 -0.10 5.14
N PHE A 36 -1.13 -0.15 4.11
CA PHE A 36 0.22 -0.69 4.17
C PHE A 36 1.23 0.45 4.03
N VAL A 37 2.19 0.51 4.94
CA VAL A 37 3.37 1.38 4.85
C VAL A 37 4.55 0.49 4.50
N PHE A 38 5.16 0.72 3.34
CA PHE A 38 6.26 -0.11 2.83
C PHE A 38 7.16 0.73 1.93
N ASP A 39 8.40 0.24 1.76
CA ASP A 39 9.37 0.86 0.86
C ASP A 39 9.12 0.39 -0.59
N MET A 40 8.71 1.31 -1.45
CA MET A 40 8.48 1.05 -2.87
C MET A 40 9.71 1.47 -3.67
N GLN A 41 10.47 0.48 -4.14
CA GLN A 41 11.74 0.71 -4.83
C GLN A 41 11.59 1.45 -6.16
N ASP A 42 10.52 1.14 -6.90
CA ASP A 42 10.23 1.80 -8.17
C ASP A 42 8.73 1.78 -8.51
N SER A 43 8.30 2.72 -9.34
CA SER A 43 6.89 2.84 -9.74
C SER A 43 6.41 1.73 -10.66
N SER A 44 7.30 0.92 -11.25
CA SER A 44 6.90 -0.23 -12.08
C SER A 44 6.34 -1.38 -11.24
N MET A 45 6.53 -1.36 -9.91
CA MET A 45 5.89 -2.29 -8.99
C MET A 45 4.37 -2.06 -8.85
N LEU A 46 3.85 -0.88 -9.24
CA LEU A 46 2.45 -0.50 -9.04
C LEU A 46 1.46 -1.54 -9.61
N PRO A 47 1.58 -2.01 -10.87
CA PRO A 47 0.67 -3.02 -11.40
C PRO A 47 0.75 -4.35 -10.62
N THR A 48 1.96 -4.80 -10.26
CA THR A 48 2.13 -6.05 -9.51
C THR A 48 1.45 -6.00 -8.13
N ILE A 49 1.40 -4.82 -7.51
CA ILE A 49 0.74 -4.61 -6.22
C ILE A 49 -0.77 -4.42 -6.40
N ALA A 50 -1.17 -3.62 -7.39
CA ALA A 50 -2.54 -3.16 -7.54
C ALA A 50 -3.46 -4.18 -8.23
N GLU A 51 -2.97 -4.90 -9.25
CA GLU A 51 -3.80 -5.84 -10.03
C GLU A 51 -4.44 -6.94 -9.17
N PRO A 52 -3.73 -7.62 -8.24
CA PRO A 52 -4.36 -8.62 -7.37
C PRO A 52 -5.49 -8.05 -6.50
N LEU A 53 -5.39 -6.77 -6.12
CA LEU A 53 -6.38 -6.08 -5.31
C LEU A 53 -7.58 -5.63 -6.18
N PHE A 54 -7.33 -5.17 -7.41
CA PHE A 54 -8.37 -4.86 -8.38
C PHE A 54 -9.15 -6.12 -8.81
N GLU A 55 -8.48 -7.12 -9.38
CA GLU A 55 -9.13 -8.32 -9.92
C GLU A 55 -9.62 -9.25 -8.81
N GLY A 56 -8.84 -9.39 -7.74
CA GLY A 56 -9.11 -10.33 -6.67
C GLY A 56 -10.19 -9.84 -5.71
N LEU A 57 -10.25 -8.53 -5.45
CA LEU A 57 -11.12 -7.94 -4.43
C LEU A 57 -12.08 -6.86 -4.93
N GLY A 58 -11.88 -6.31 -6.14
CA GLY A 58 -12.59 -5.11 -6.59
C GLY A 58 -12.29 -3.91 -5.71
N ALA A 59 -11.06 -3.83 -5.18
CA ALA A 59 -10.65 -2.77 -4.26
C ALA A 59 -10.52 -1.42 -4.97
N LYS A 60 -10.78 -0.34 -4.23
CA LYS A 60 -10.29 0.99 -4.58
C LYS A 60 -8.92 1.16 -3.94
N ILE A 61 -7.96 1.69 -4.69
CA ILE A 61 -6.57 1.78 -4.27
C ILE A 61 -6.11 3.23 -4.39
N GLU A 62 -5.48 3.73 -3.34
CA GLU A 62 -4.75 4.99 -3.34
C GLU A 62 -3.31 4.70 -2.89
N ILE A 63 -2.33 5.28 -3.60
CA ILE A 63 -0.91 5.13 -3.29
C ILE A 63 -0.33 6.52 -3.12
N GLN A 64 0.20 6.76 -1.92
CA GLN A 64 0.70 8.06 -1.50
C GLN A 64 2.20 7.92 -1.22
N PRO A 65 3.07 8.62 -1.96
CA PRO A 65 4.45 8.77 -1.57
C PRO A 65 4.51 9.47 -0.21
N VAL A 66 5.25 8.89 0.72
CA VAL A 66 5.46 9.44 2.05
C VAL A 66 6.96 9.56 2.31
N MET A 67 7.33 10.55 3.10
CA MET A 67 8.71 10.81 3.50
C MET A 67 8.84 10.53 4.99
N ASN A 68 9.88 9.81 5.40
CA ASN A 68 10.26 9.79 6.80
C ASN A 68 10.92 11.14 7.19
N SER A 69 11.32 11.29 8.45
CA SER A 69 11.94 12.54 8.92
C SER A 69 13.27 12.86 8.20
N GLU A 70 14.04 11.85 7.81
CA GLU A 70 15.32 12.03 7.11
C GLU A 70 15.09 12.46 5.65
N ASP A 71 14.15 11.84 4.96
CA ASP A 71 13.78 12.18 3.58
C ASP A 71 13.24 13.61 3.49
N LEU A 72 12.40 14.00 4.46
CA LEU A 72 11.91 15.37 4.57
C LEU A 72 13.05 16.37 4.74
N GLN A 73 14.02 16.10 5.62
CA GLN A 73 15.18 16.97 5.84
C GLN A 73 16.02 17.12 4.56
N LYS A 74 16.29 16.01 3.87
CA LYS A 74 17.00 16.03 2.58
C LYS A 74 16.27 16.88 1.54
N GLY A 75 14.96 16.70 1.42
CA GLY A 75 14.12 17.47 0.49
C GLY A 75 14.11 18.96 0.80
N LEU A 76 14.00 19.34 2.07
CA LEU A 76 14.03 20.75 2.50
C LEU A 76 15.40 21.41 2.27
N ALA A 77 16.50 20.68 2.47
CA ALA A 77 17.86 21.19 2.24
C ALA A 77 18.07 21.58 0.77
N ALA A 78 17.48 20.85 -0.17
CA ALA A 78 17.56 21.13 -1.60
C ALA A 78 16.79 22.39 -2.05
N LEU A 79 15.96 22.99 -1.18
CA LEU A 79 15.22 24.23 -1.46
C LEU A 79 15.98 25.50 -1.06
N GLN A 80 17.15 25.37 -0.41
CA GLN A 80 17.88 26.51 0.16
C GLN A 80 18.93 27.12 -0.80
N ASP A 81 18.84 26.79 -2.10
CA ASP A 81 19.67 27.35 -3.19
C ASP A 81 18.91 28.39 -4.03
#